data_AF-A0A2P7SEA9-F1
#
_entry.id   AF-A0A2P7SEA9-F1
#
_cell.length_a   1.000
_cell.length_b   1.000
_cell.length_c   1.000
_cell.angle_alpha   90.00
_cell.angle_beta   90.00
_cell.angle_gamma   90.00
#
_symmetry.space_group_name_H-M   'P 1'
#
loop_
_entity.id
_entity.type
_entity.pdbx_description
1 polymer ?
#
loop_
_entity_poly.entity_id
_entity_poly.type
_entity_poly.pdbx_seq_one_letter_code
_entity_poly.pdbx_strand_id
1 'polypeptide(L)' 'MPKLCEYEIEVLRMMDGGPELPWGAAMSAALEFLADRGLCTRGPNYRITPAGRAALQAEGRE' A
#
# COMPACT_ATOMS: atom_id res chain seq x y z
N MET A 1 -9.41 -12.64 3.26
CA MET A 1 -8.86 -11.56 2.41
C MET A 1 -7.59 -12.09 1.75
N PRO A 2 -7.37 -11.90 0.45
CA PRO A 2 -6.11 -12.31 -0.17
C PRO A 2 -4.94 -11.58 0.49
N LYS A 3 -3.85 -12.32 0.74
CA LYS A 3 -2.59 -11.80 1.28
C LYS A 3 -2.03 -10.75 0.32
N LEU A 4 -1.43 -9.68 0.85
CA LEU A 4 -0.77 -8.68 0.01
C LEU A 4 0.48 -9.30 -0.61
N CYS A 5 0.78 -8.95 -1.86
CA CYS A 5 2.05 -9.32 -2.45
C CYS A 5 3.18 -8.39 -1.94
N GLU A 6 4.43 -8.81 -2.12
CA GLU A 6 5.60 -8.04 -1.65
C GLU A 6 5.58 -6.60 -2.18
N TYR A 7 5.26 -6.42 -3.46
CA TYR A 7 5.20 -5.09 -4.07
C TYR A 7 4.10 -4.20 -3.47
N GLU A 8 2.92 -4.75 -3.16
CA GLU A 8 1.84 -4.00 -2.51
C GLU A 8 2.23 -3.54 -1.09
N ILE A 9 2.99 -4.38 -0.38
CA ILE A 9 3.55 -4.05 0.93
C ILE A 9 4.57 -2.91 0.80
N GLU A 10 5.46 -2.97 -0.19
CA GLU A 10 6.42 -1.88 -0.44
C GLU A 10 5.72 -0.56 -0.77
N VAL A 11 4.66 -0.60 -1.58
CA VAL A 11 3.85 0.58 -1.92
C VAL A 11 3.16 1.17 -0.68
N LEU A 12 2.64 0.34 0.23
CA LEU A 12 2.13 0.80 1.52
C LEU A 12 3.23 1.38 2.42
N ARG A 13 4.42 0.76 2.46
CA ARG A 13 5.56 1.27 3.23
C ARG A 13 6.00 2.63 2.74
N MET A 14 6.08 2.84 1.43
CA MET A 14 6.37 4.15 0.83
C MET A 14 5.38 5.21 1.33
N MET A 15 4.08 4.91 1.37
CA MET A 15 3.05 5.84 1.86
C MET A 15 3.12 6.11 3.38
N ASP A 16 3.74 5.22 4.17
CA ASP A 16 3.96 5.40 5.62
C ASP A 16 5.32 6.03 5.95
N GLY A 17 6.00 6.60 4.96
CA GLY A 17 7.31 7.29 5.12
C GLY A 17 8.53 6.41 4.85
N GLY A 18 8.34 5.24 4.22
CA GLY A 18 9.40 4.39 3.71
C GLY A 18 10.06 4.95 2.44
N PRO A 19 11.01 4.21 1.84
CA PRO A 19 11.71 4.64 0.65
C PRO A 19 10.78 4.85 -0.55
N GLU A 20 11.10 5.84 -1.38
CA GLU A 20 10.37 6.10 -2.62
C GLU A 20 10.58 4.97 -3.63
N LEU A 21 9.50 4.56 -4.28
CA LEU A 21 9.51 3.57 -5.36
C LEU A 21 9.36 4.27 -6.71
N PRO A 22 9.96 3.71 -7.78
CA PRO A 22 9.79 4.26 -9.13
C PRO A 22 8.32 4.20 -9.56
N TRP A 23 7.81 5.33 -10.07
CA TRP A 23 6.45 5.40 -10.58
C TRP A 23 6.30 4.63 -11.90
N GLY A 24 5.29 3.78 -12.00
CA GLY A 24 5.07 2.93 -13.18
C GLY A 24 3.70 2.25 -13.21
N ALA A 25 3.50 1.40 -14.20
CA ALA A 25 2.24 0.66 -14.38
C ALA A 25 1.92 -0.24 -13.17
N ALA A 26 2.93 -0.91 -12.61
CA ALA A 26 2.78 -1.73 -11.41
C ALA A 26 2.34 -0.90 -10.19
N MET A 27 2.95 0.27 -9.97
CA MET A 27 2.56 1.21 -8.90
C MET A 27 1.10 1.62 -9.05
N SER A 28 0.67 1.99 -10.25
CA SER A 28 -0.71 2.42 -10.51
C SER A 28 -1.72 1.30 -10.21
N ALA A 29 -1.42 0.07 -10.63
CA ALA A 29 -2.25 -1.09 -10.33
C ALA A 29 -2.32 -1.41 -8.82
N ALA A 30 -1.17 -1.35 -8.13
CA ALA A 30 -1.11 -1.55 -6.68
C ALA A 30 -1.92 -0.48 -5.92
N LEU A 31 -1.81 0.79 -6.32
CA LEU A 31 -2.54 1.90 -5.72
C LEU A 31 -4.06 1.76 -5.88
N GLU A 32 -4.54 1.37 -7.07
CA GLU A 32 -5.95 1.08 -7.31
C GLU A 32 -6.44 -0.09 -6.44
N PHE A 33 -5.69 -1.20 -6.39
CA PHE A 33 -6.01 -2.37 -5.58
C PHE A 33 -6.05 -2.06 -4.07
N LEU A 34 -5.06 -1.33 -3.57
CA LEU A 34 -4.97 -0.94 -2.16
C LEU A 34 -6.09 0.05 -1.78
N ALA A 35 -6.45 0.96 -2.69
CA ALA A 35 -7.54 1.91 -2.47
C ALA A 35 -8.91 1.23 -2.46
N ASP A 36 -9.16 0.27 -3.36
CA ASP A 36 -10.40 -0.52 -3.38
C ASP A 36 -10.58 -1.32 -2.07
N ARG A 37 -9.47 -1.75 -1.47
CA ARG A 37 -9.44 -2.42 -0.17
C ARG A 37 -9.46 -1.47 1.04
N GLY A 38 -9.49 -0.16 0.83
CA GLY A 38 -9.50 0.85 1.89
C GLY A 38 -8.19 0.96 2.67
N LEU A 39 -7.07 0.45 2.12
CA LEU A 39 -5.75 0.50 2.76
C LEU A 39 -5.02 1.81 2.48
N CYS A 40 -5.38 2.51 1.40
CA CYS A 40 -4.98 3.89 1.13
C CYS A 40 -6.17 4.72 0.61
N THR A 41 -6.04 6.04 0.63
CA THR A 41 -7.05 6.96 0.05
C THR A 41 -6.93 7.01 -1.46
N ARG A 42 -8.06 7.01 -2.17
CA ARG A 42 -8.08 7.24 -3.63
C ARG A 42 -7.86 8.72 -3.95
N GLY A 43 -7.08 9.02 -4.98
CA GLY A 43 -6.92 10.38 -5.52
C GLY A 43 -5.47 10.75 -5.86
N PRO A 44 -5.21 12.01 -6.23
CA PRO A 44 -3.88 12.45 -6.68
C PRO A 44 -2.81 12.38 -5.57
N ASN A 45 -3.24 12.30 -4.31
CA ASN A 45 -2.37 12.19 -3.14
C ASN A 45 -2.77 10.95 -2.34
N TYR A 46 -2.30 9.77 -2.77
CA TYR A 46 -2.50 8.54 -2.02
C TYR A 46 -1.88 8.67 -0.62
N ARG A 47 -2.68 8.40 0.41
CA ARG A 47 -2.26 8.38 1.81
C ARG A 47 -2.67 7.07 2.43
N ILE A 48 -1.78 6.48 3.21
CA ILE A 48 -2.08 5.26 3.95
C ILE A 48 -3.21 5.52 4.99
N THR A 49 -4.16 4.60 5.09
CA THR A 49 -5.23 4.64 6.10
C THR A 49 -4.79 3.93 7.39
N PRO A 50 -5.53 4.06 8.50
CA PRO A 50 -5.32 3.23 9.68
C PRO A 50 -5.37 1.72 9.38
N ALA A 51 -6.23 1.30 8.45
CA ALA A 51 -6.32 -0.10 8.02
C ALA A 51 -5.07 -0.54 7.24
N GLY A 52 -4.53 0.33 6.37
CA GLY A 52 -3.26 0.09 5.68
C GLY A 52 -2.09 -0.10 6.65
N ARG A 53 -2.00 0.75 7.68
CA ARG A 53 -0.99 0.59 8.74
C ARG A 53 -1.15 -0.71 9.53
N ALA A 54 -2.39 -1.08 9.87
CA ALA A 54 -2.65 -2.35 10.55
C ALA A 54 -2.24 -3.55 9.68
N ALA A 55 -2.48 -3.48 8.35
CA ALA A 55 -2.03 -4.52 7.42
C ALA A 55 -0.51 -4.64 7.39
N LEU A 56 0.23 -3.52 7.36
CA LEU A 56 1.70 -3.54 7.43
C LEU A 56 2.22 -4.20 8.73
N GLN A 57 1.58 -3.94 9.87
CA GLN A 57 1.97 -4.55 11.14
C GLN A 57 1.67 -6.05 11.20
N ALA A 58 0.63 -6.52 10.50
CA ALA A 58 0.30 -7.93 10.41
C ALA A 58 1.32 -8.71 9.57
N GLU A 59 1.82 -8.12 8.48
CA GLU A 59 2.84 -8.74 7.60
C GLU A 59 4.25 -8.71 8.21
N GLY A 60 4.55 -7.78 9.13
CA GLY A 60 5.84 -7.70 9.82
C GLY A 60 6.02 -8.67 11.00
N ARG A 61 5.08 -9.60 11.22
CA ARG A 61 5.03 -10.52 12.36
C ARG A 61 5.24 -11.99 12.01
N GLU A 62 5.64 -12.30 10.78
CA GLU A 62 5.98 -13.66 10.32
C GLU A 62 7.47 -13.97 10.44
#